data_AF-A0A5M3YUS8-F1
#
_entry.id   AF-A0A5M3YUS8-F1
#
_cell.length_a   1.000
_cell.length_b   1.000
_cell.length_c   1.000
_cell.angle_alpha   90.00
_cell.angle_beta   90.00
_cell.angle_gamma   90.00
#
_symmetry.space_group_name_H-M   'P 1'
#
loop_
_entity.id
_entity.type
_entity.pdbx_description
1 polymer ?
#
loop_
_entity_poly.entity_id
_entity_poly.type
_entity_poly.pdbx_seq_one_letter_code
_entity_poly.pdbx_strand_id
1 'polypeptide(L)'
;MNLRCISCSLHLVFIAHRILGVLAWKWYPSILVQVAETILVFGDGQPSTGLDTAMTPEAHHVDDSEETRSWAGDFDPLADPDERRVLFATFDSFRQYRRTAHMNTTHRRRQAFYALPSSHWQMLAEPPFSLLDNFNRVDDAIDVNADIADSILATGLSSFGIPAQPDASDPRQNWHGTATAQDVNKAHSTIRQFYRDWSAEGRPERDVCYGPVLEDLRAEFGGRLSGAGDNADDAEEIRVLVPGAGLGRLVFEICRAGFAAEGNEISYHQLLASSWVLNHTLGARQHTLYPFALHFSNLRSREQQLQKVMIPDEHPGSAMLEAQQSGGEGTRFGSMSMSAADFVVLYTSPSNEAAFDAVATVFFVDTAPNLIRYVEAIRHCLKPNGVWINVGPLLWHFEEGRGPSHREESEQARQPPTIQQQPAGIGEPGSVELTEAEVISLVERMGFRVEKQTPVEERQTCGYIQDRDSMLLPLYRPAHWVARKVQS
;
A
#
# COMPACT_ATOMS: atom_id res chain seq x y z
N MET A 1 27.60 31.19 17.88
CA MET A 1 26.14 30.95 17.76
C MET A 1 25.73 31.31 16.34
N ASN A 2 25.49 30.29 15.52
CA ASN A 2 24.67 30.29 14.31
C ASN A 2 24.81 28.89 13.70
N LEU A 3 23.93 27.96 14.13
CA LEU A 3 23.73 26.70 13.42
C LEU A 3 22.96 27.03 12.13
N ARG A 4 23.60 26.80 10.97
CA ARG A 4 22.89 26.72 9.69
C ARG A 4 22.41 25.29 9.51
N CYS A 5 21.10 25.15 9.38
CA CYS A 5 20.40 23.91 9.04
C CYS A 5 20.80 23.50 7.63
N ILE A 6 21.37 22.30 7.46
CA ILE A 6 21.55 21.66 6.15
C ILE A 6 20.33 20.77 5.97
N SER A 7 19.43 21.16 5.08
CA SER A 7 18.30 20.33 4.63
C SER A 7 18.82 19.39 3.56
N CYS A 8 18.93 18.09 3.87
CA CYS A 8 19.09 17.05 2.87
C CYS A 8 17.71 16.46 2.58
N SER A 9 17.16 16.74 1.40
CA SER A 9 16.03 15.99 0.86
C SER A 9 16.58 14.73 0.18
N LEU A 10 16.25 13.54 0.70
CA LEU A 10 16.46 12.28 -0.02
C LEU A 10 15.09 11.81 -0.52
N HIS A 11 14.94 11.72 -1.83
CA HIS A 11 13.81 11.08 -2.50
C HIS A 11 14.20 9.67 -2.95
N LEU A 12 13.27 8.72 -2.93
CA LEU A 12 13.38 7.50 -3.73
C LEU A 12 13.24 7.93 -5.21
N VAL A 13 14.32 7.86 -5.99
CA VAL A 13 14.26 8.16 -7.42
C VAL A 13 14.48 6.90 -8.23
N PHE A 14 13.53 6.59 -9.12
CA PHE A 14 13.69 5.63 -10.21
C PHE A 14 14.48 6.32 -11.34
N ILE A 15 15.74 5.93 -11.58
CA ILE A 15 16.56 6.43 -12.72
C ILE A 15 17.25 5.28 -13.44
N ALA A 16 17.13 5.25 -14.77
CA ALA A 16 17.81 4.30 -15.67
C ALA A 16 18.91 4.98 -16.50
N HIS A 17 20.02 4.27 -16.76
CA HIS A 17 20.96 4.59 -17.85
C HIS A 17 21.12 3.40 -18.81
N ARG A 18 21.03 3.69 -20.12
CA ARG A 18 21.24 2.73 -21.21
C ARG A 18 22.71 2.32 -21.31
N ILE A 19 22.97 1.01 -21.41
CA ILE A 19 23.82 0.36 -22.43
C ILE A 19 23.60 -1.17 -22.37
N LEU A 20 23.25 -1.78 -23.52
CA LEU A 20 23.26 -3.22 -23.85
C LEU A 20 22.34 -4.19 -23.05
N GLY A 21 21.02 -4.02 -23.18
CA GLY A 21 20.11 -5.16 -23.42
C GLY A 21 19.82 -6.18 -22.29
N VAL A 22 20.17 -5.92 -21.03
CA VAL A 22 19.76 -6.72 -19.85
C VAL A 22 19.63 -5.75 -18.66
N LEU A 23 18.60 -5.88 -17.80
CA LEU A 23 18.50 -5.08 -16.57
C LEU A 23 18.12 -5.92 -15.35
N ALA A 24 19.01 -5.87 -14.36
CA ALA A 24 18.77 -6.13 -12.94
C ALA A 24 19.08 -4.83 -12.17
N TRP A 25 18.40 -4.63 -11.05
CA TRP A 25 18.34 -3.37 -10.30
C TRP A 25 19.47 -3.32 -9.25
N LYS A 26 20.31 -2.27 -9.25
CA LYS A 26 21.31 -2.00 -8.19
C LYS A 26 21.46 -0.50 -7.94
N TRP A 27 21.67 -0.12 -6.68
CA TRP A 27 21.98 1.24 -6.21
C TRP A 27 23.50 1.51 -6.18
N TYR A 28 23.93 2.74 -6.48
CA TYR A 28 25.28 3.28 -6.19
C TYR A 28 25.14 4.63 -5.46
N PRO A 29 25.96 4.92 -4.42
CA PRO A 29 25.98 6.23 -3.79
C PRO A 29 26.86 7.23 -4.58
N SER A 30 26.30 8.38 -4.95
CA SER A 30 27.07 9.50 -5.50
C SER A 30 27.74 10.28 -4.36
N ILE A 31 29.08 10.21 -4.26
CA ILE A 31 29.88 11.10 -3.42
C ILE A 31 30.19 12.37 -4.21
N LEU A 32 29.68 13.53 -3.76
CA LEU A 32 30.20 14.84 -4.16
C LEU A 32 30.94 15.46 -2.96
N VAL A 33 32.26 15.25 -2.92
CA VAL A 33 33.18 16.04 -2.10
C VAL A 33 33.43 17.35 -2.84
N GLN A 34 33.00 18.47 -2.27
CA GLN A 34 33.36 19.79 -2.79
C GLN A 34 34.67 20.23 -2.12
N VAL A 35 35.79 20.08 -2.84
CA VAL A 35 37.08 20.68 -2.48
C VAL A 35 36.99 22.18 -2.73
N ALA A 36 37.22 22.99 -1.69
CA ALA A 36 37.36 24.43 -1.81
C ALA A 36 38.80 24.75 -2.26
N GLU A 37 38.98 25.23 -3.49
CA GLU A 37 40.20 25.93 -3.90
C GLU A 37 39.99 27.44 -3.84
N THR A 38 40.82 28.07 -3.02
CA THR A 38 40.95 29.52 -2.87
C THR A 38 41.89 30.04 -3.96
N ILE A 39 41.45 30.97 -4.81
CA ILE A 39 42.35 31.83 -5.58
C ILE A 39 41.90 33.29 -5.42
N LEU A 40 42.78 34.07 -4.78
CA LEU A 40 42.78 35.53 -4.67
C LEU A 40 43.21 36.14 -6.00
N VAL A 41 42.44 37.11 -6.54
CA VAL A 41 43.00 38.23 -7.33
C VAL A 41 42.16 39.51 -7.08
N PHE A 42 42.86 40.59 -6.74
CA PHE A 42 42.40 41.96 -6.49
C PHE A 42 41.95 42.71 -7.77
N GLY A 43 41.07 43.70 -7.63
CA GLY A 43 40.83 44.75 -8.64
C GLY A 43 39.71 45.73 -8.28
N ASP A 44 40.07 47.01 -8.14
CA ASP A 44 39.29 48.14 -7.61
C ASP A 44 38.07 48.62 -8.43
N GLY A 45 37.13 49.32 -7.78
CA GLY A 45 36.21 50.28 -8.44
C GLY A 45 34.85 50.51 -7.77
N GLN A 46 34.75 51.55 -6.91
CA GLN A 46 33.51 52.16 -6.36
C GLN A 46 32.75 53.03 -7.41
N PRO A 47 31.61 53.70 -7.10
CA PRO A 47 30.28 53.20 -6.67
C PRO A 47 29.11 53.88 -7.48
N SER A 48 27.85 53.42 -7.39
CA SER A 48 26.69 54.34 -7.32
C SER A 48 25.30 53.70 -7.19
N THR A 49 24.54 54.32 -6.28
CA THR A 49 23.08 54.60 -6.24
C THR A 49 22.08 53.45 -6.07
N GLY A 50 21.33 53.54 -4.98
CA GLY A 50 20.35 52.55 -4.55
C GLY A 50 18.97 52.72 -5.16
N LEU A 51 18.08 51.80 -4.77
CA LEU A 51 16.68 52.06 -4.47
C LEU A 51 16.13 50.87 -3.69
N ASP A 52 15.57 51.16 -2.52
CA ASP A 52 14.81 50.24 -1.68
C ASP A 52 13.58 49.71 -2.42
N THR A 53 13.39 48.39 -2.42
CA THR A 53 12.05 47.79 -2.50
C THR A 53 11.99 46.50 -1.70
N ALA A 54 10.93 46.42 -0.90
CA ALA A 54 10.57 45.40 0.09
C ALA A 54 10.87 43.94 -0.27
N MET A 55 11.37 43.20 0.73
CA MET A 55 11.44 41.74 0.75
C MET A 55 10.03 41.13 0.80
N THR A 56 9.64 40.42 -0.26
CA THR A 56 8.68 39.32 -0.22
C THR A 56 9.45 38.00 -0.08
N PRO A 57 8.99 37.02 0.72
CA PRO A 57 9.70 35.75 0.86
C PRO A 57 9.52 34.94 -0.44
N GLU A 58 10.63 34.59 -1.06
CA GLU A 58 10.67 33.70 -2.23
C GLU A 58 10.11 32.33 -1.84
N ALA A 59 9.11 31.90 -2.60
CA ALA A 59 8.65 30.53 -2.61
C ALA A 59 9.79 29.64 -3.11
N HIS A 60 10.11 28.61 -2.33
CA HIS A 60 10.98 27.54 -2.78
C HIS A 60 10.34 26.86 -3.99
N HIS A 61 10.87 27.14 -5.19
CA HIS A 61 10.63 26.31 -6.37
C HIS A 61 11.24 24.94 -6.11
N VAL A 62 10.39 23.97 -5.79
CA VAL A 62 10.72 22.56 -5.89
C VAL A 62 10.72 22.23 -7.38
N ASP A 63 11.76 21.56 -7.84
CA ASP A 63 11.95 21.14 -9.24
C ASP A 63 10.90 20.08 -9.60
N ASP A 64 9.87 20.47 -10.37
CA ASP A 64 8.77 19.60 -10.85
C ASP A 64 9.28 18.36 -11.64
N SER A 65 10.55 18.32 -12.06
CA SER A 65 11.08 17.27 -12.92
C SER A 65 11.42 15.94 -12.22
N GLU A 66 11.55 15.93 -10.89
CA GLU A 66 11.78 14.70 -10.10
C GLU A 66 10.47 14.00 -9.68
N GLU A 67 9.38 14.74 -9.42
CA GLU A 67 8.09 14.15 -9.04
C GLU A 67 7.42 13.36 -10.18
N THR A 68 7.62 13.77 -11.43
CA THR A 68 7.06 13.08 -12.62
C THR A 68 7.63 11.67 -12.83
N ARG A 69 8.60 11.21 -12.01
CA ARG A 69 9.32 9.93 -12.22
C ARG A 69 9.03 8.85 -11.19
N SER A 70 8.20 9.07 -10.16
CA SER A 70 7.96 8.06 -9.13
C SER A 70 7.22 6.80 -9.65
N TRP A 71 6.54 6.90 -10.79
CA TRP A 71 5.86 5.80 -11.50
C TRP A 71 6.41 5.52 -12.90
N ALA A 72 7.55 6.10 -13.27
CA ALA A 72 8.13 5.92 -14.60
C ALA A 72 8.80 4.52 -14.72
N GLY A 73 8.00 3.51 -15.06
CA GLY A 73 8.45 2.17 -15.45
C GLY A 73 8.25 1.89 -16.95
N ASP A 74 8.57 0.67 -17.40
CA ASP A 74 8.34 0.22 -18.79
C ASP A 74 6.84 0.09 -19.15
N PHE A 75 5.97 0.12 -18.14
CA PHE A 75 4.53 0.05 -18.27
C PHE A 75 3.91 1.42 -18.00
N ASP A 76 3.29 2.00 -19.04
CA ASP A 76 2.50 3.22 -18.94
C ASP A 76 1.01 2.86 -18.83
N PRO A 77 0.38 2.96 -17.63
CA PRO A 77 -1.03 2.62 -17.47
C PRO A 77 -1.96 3.60 -18.19
N LEU A 78 -1.47 4.76 -18.64
CA LEU A 78 -2.27 5.70 -19.45
C LEU A 78 -2.32 5.29 -20.93
N ALA A 79 -1.36 4.47 -21.39
CA ALA A 79 -1.28 3.97 -22.76
C ALA A 79 -2.30 2.83 -23.02
N ASP A 80 -2.55 1.98 -22.02
CA ASP A 80 -3.58 0.94 -22.10
C ASP A 80 -4.97 1.51 -21.73
N PRO A 81 -6.00 1.39 -22.59
CA PRO A 81 -7.32 1.97 -22.33
C PRO A 81 -8.04 1.39 -21.11
N ASP A 82 -7.86 0.11 -20.80
CA ASP A 82 -8.53 -0.56 -19.69
C ASP A 82 -7.89 -0.17 -18.36
N GLU A 83 -6.56 -0.13 -18.32
CA GLU A 83 -5.77 0.34 -17.18
C GLU A 83 -6.04 1.82 -16.89
N ARG A 84 -6.02 2.67 -17.92
CA ARG A 84 -6.36 4.08 -17.78
C ARG A 84 -7.75 4.27 -17.18
N ARG A 85 -8.73 3.47 -17.61
CA ARG A 85 -10.10 3.53 -17.08
C ARG A 85 -10.13 3.19 -15.58
N VAL A 86 -9.39 2.17 -15.14
CA VAL A 86 -9.34 1.79 -13.71
C VAL A 86 -8.59 2.84 -12.89
N LEU A 87 -7.48 3.37 -13.40
CA LEU A 87 -6.73 4.45 -12.75
C LEU A 87 -7.58 5.72 -12.61
N PHE A 88 -8.31 6.11 -13.65
CA PHE A 88 -9.20 7.27 -13.63
C PHE A 88 -10.36 7.10 -12.65
N ALA A 89 -10.99 5.92 -12.64
CA ALA A 89 -12.02 5.57 -11.67
C ALA A 89 -11.46 5.63 -10.22
N THR A 90 -10.18 5.28 -10.03
CA THR A 90 -9.50 5.39 -8.74
C THR A 90 -9.35 6.86 -8.32
N PHE A 91 -8.81 7.73 -9.19
CA PHE A 91 -8.71 9.17 -8.90
C PHE A 91 -10.06 9.79 -8.57
N ASP A 92 -11.07 9.50 -9.39
CA ASP A 92 -12.41 10.04 -9.17
C ASP A 92 -13.05 9.50 -7.89
N SER A 93 -12.76 8.26 -7.50
CA SER A 93 -13.25 7.71 -6.25
C SER A 93 -12.68 8.41 -5.01
N PHE A 94 -11.39 8.75 -5.00
CA PHE A 94 -10.78 9.55 -3.93
C PHE A 94 -11.33 10.97 -3.90
N ARG A 95 -11.46 11.63 -5.07
CA ARG A 95 -12.11 12.95 -5.20
C ARG A 95 -13.53 12.94 -4.64
N GLN A 96 -14.27 11.86 -4.86
CA GLN A 96 -15.64 11.72 -4.40
C GLN A 96 -15.76 11.33 -2.91
N TYR A 97 -14.66 10.99 -2.23
CA TYR A 97 -14.67 10.49 -0.84
C TYR A 97 -15.45 11.41 0.08
N ARG A 98 -15.07 12.70 0.18
CA ARG A 98 -15.67 13.68 1.10
C ARG A 98 -17.19 13.75 0.92
N ARG A 99 -17.62 14.03 -0.31
CA ARG A 99 -19.03 14.17 -0.67
C ARG A 99 -19.83 12.91 -0.36
N THR A 100 -19.31 11.74 -0.75
CA THR A 100 -20.01 10.47 -0.57
C THR A 100 -20.06 10.04 0.89
N ALA A 101 -19.00 10.30 1.67
CA ALA A 101 -18.93 10.07 3.10
C ALA A 101 -20.01 10.83 3.86
N HIS A 102 -20.10 12.16 3.68
CA HIS A 102 -21.16 12.97 4.32
C HIS A 102 -22.54 12.51 3.88
N MET A 103 -22.74 12.29 2.57
CA MET A 103 -24.04 11.93 2.04
C MET A 103 -24.55 10.59 2.59
N ASN A 104 -23.72 9.55 2.54
CA ASN A 104 -24.10 8.20 2.94
C ASN A 104 -24.12 8.03 4.47
N THR A 105 -23.42 8.88 5.20
CA THR A 105 -23.28 8.77 6.65
C THR A 105 -24.22 9.72 7.38
N THR A 106 -23.90 11.01 7.44
CA THR A 106 -24.58 11.97 8.32
C THR A 106 -25.83 12.55 7.67
N HIS A 107 -25.82 12.87 6.37
CA HIS A 107 -26.97 13.49 5.71
C HIS A 107 -28.22 12.62 5.80
N ARG A 108 -28.14 11.35 5.38
CA ARG A 108 -29.26 10.40 5.48
C ARG A 108 -29.72 10.20 6.92
N ARG A 109 -28.80 10.21 7.89
CA ARG A 109 -29.12 10.10 9.32
C ARG A 109 -29.85 11.33 9.85
N ARG A 110 -29.47 12.53 9.41
CA ARG A 110 -30.21 13.77 9.74
C ARG A 110 -31.61 13.76 9.14
N GLN A 111 -31.77 13.32 7.90
CA GLN A 111 -33.10 13.14 7.28
C GLN A 111 -33.97 12.18 8.09
N ALA A 112 -33.44 11.01 8.46
CA ALA A 112 -34.14 10.04 9.28
C ALA A 112 -34.46 10.59 10.68
N PHE A 113 -33.53 11.34 11.29
CA PHE A 113 -33.71 11.98 12.60
C PHE A 113 -34.88 12.98 12.59
N TYR A 114 -34.94 13.86 11.59
CA TYR A 114 -36.04 14.84 11.49
C TYR A 114 -37.37 14.24 11.01
N ALA A 115 -37.36 13.01 10.47
CA ALA A 115 -38.58 12.27 10.14
C ALA A 115 -39.23 11.60 11.38
N LEU A 116 -38.56 11.60 12.54
CA LEU A 116 -39.14 11.07 13.78
C LEU A 116 -40.29 11.97 14.29
N PRO A 117 -41.22 11.43 15.09
CA PRO A 117 -42.19 12.23 15.82
C PRO A 117 -41.51 13.33 16.66
N SER A 118 -42.17 14.48 16.80
CA SER A 118 -41.58 15.66 17.46
C SER A 118 -41.03 15.39 18.85
N SER A 119 -41.76 14.62 19.67
CA SER A 119 -41.32 14.24 21.01
C SER A 119 -40.05 13.38 21.02
N HIS A 120 -39.83 12.57 19.98
CA HIS A 120 -38.68 11.67 19.89
C HIS A 120 -37.42 12.42 19.47
N TRP A 121 -37.48 13.21 18.38
CA TRP A 121 -36.28 13.91 17.93
C TRP A 121 -35.87 15.02 18.91
N GLN A 122 -36.82 15.68 19.59
CA GLN A 122 -36.51 16.66 20.65
C GLN A 122 -35.76 15.99 21.81
N MET A 123 -36.26 14.84 22.29
CA MET A 123 -35.56 14.05 23.32
C MET A 123 -34.15 13.65 22.88
N LEU A 124 -33.97 13.21 21.64
CA LEU A 124 -32.67 12.78 21.12
C LEU A 124 -31.72 13.95 20.79
N ALA A 125 -32.24 15.18 20.67
CA ALA A 125 -31.43 16.39 20.49
C ALA A 125 -30.86 16.91 21.82
N GLU A 126 -31.50 16.59 22.94
CA GLU A 126 -31.09 17.04 24.27
C GLU A 126 -30.06 16.09 24.94
N PRO A 127 -29.30 16.56 25.94
CA PRO A 127 -28.46 15.69 26.76
C PRO A 127 -29.27 14.58 27.45
N PRO A 128 -28.72 13.36 27.59
CA PRO A 128 -27.34 12.97 27.28
C PRO A 128 -27.12 12.50 25.83
N PHE A 129 -28.14 12.54 24.96
CA PHE A 129 -28.06 11.96 23.61
C PHE A 129 -27.34 12.86 22.62
N SER A 130 -27.76 14.13 22.53
CA SER A 130 -27.16 15.17 21.67
C SER A 130 -26.80 14.68 20.26
N LEU A 131 -27.73 13.98 19.58
CA LEU A 131 -27.43 13.29 18.32
C LEU A 131 -26.99 14.25 17.19
N LEU A 132 -27.54 15.46 17.15
CA LEU A 132 -27.14 16.47 16.15
C LEU A 132 -25.68 16.91 16.33
N ASP A 133 -25.22 17.06 17.58
CA ASP A 133 -23.82 17.38 17.88
C ASP A 133 -22.91 16.20 17.54
N ASN A 134 -23.36 14.96 17.79
CA ASN A 134 -22.61 13.79 17.35
C ASN A 134 -22.49 13.73 15.82
N PHE A 135 -23.55 14.02 15.07
CA PHE A 135 -23.46 14.07 13.61
C PHE A 135 -22.51 15.18 13.14
N ASN A 136 -22.46 16.33 13.81
CA ASN A 136 -21.48 17.38 13.49
C ASN A 136 -20.04 16.88 13.72
N ARG A 137 -19.78 16.20 14.84
CA ARG A 137 -18.45 15.62 15.13
C ARG A 137 -18.06 14.51 14.13
N VAL A 138 -19.04 13.77 13.61
CA VAL A 138 -18.81 12.77 12.55
C VAL A 138 -18.53 13.46 11.21
N ASP A 139 -19.19 14.59 10.91
CA ASP A 139 -18.86 15.42 9.75
C ASP A 139 -17.41 15.93 9.85
N ASP A 140 -16.99 16.46 11.00
CA ASP A 140 -15.59 16.89 11.22
C ASP A 140 -14.59 15.74 11.02
N ALA A 141 -14.92 14.54 11.51
CA ALA A 141 -14.08 13.35 11.35
C ALA A 141 -14.00 12.87 9.88
N ILE A 142 -15.11 13.00 9.14
CA ILE A 142 -15.15 12.75 7.69
C ILE A 142 -14.22 13.71 6.98
N ASP A 143 -14.26 14.99 7.34
CA ASP A 143 -13.44 16.01 6.70
C ASP A 143 -11.94 15.75 6.91
N VAL A 144 -11.55 15.34 8.13
CA VAL A 144 -10.16 14.94 8.43
C VAL A 144 -9.73 13.72 7.63
N ASN A 145 -10.57 12.69 7.51
CA ASN A 145 -10.25 11.53 6.68
C ASN A 145 -10.16 11.88 5.18
N ALA A 146 -10.99 12.83 4.74
CA ALA A 146 -10.99 13.29 3.37
C ALA A 146 -9.72 14.05 3.00
N ASP A 147 -9.07 14.75 3.95
CA ASP A 147 -7.77 15.39 3.70
C ASP A 147 -6.69 14.37 3.32
N ILE A 148 -6.75 13.14 3.87
CA ILE A 148 -5.87 12.03 3.45
C ILE A 148 -6.21 11.60 2.02
N ALA A 149 -7.50 11.44 1.69
CA ALA A 149 -7.93 11.07 0.34
C ALA A 149 -7.51 12.13 -0.70
N ASP A 150 -7.64 13.41 -0.37
CA ASP A 150 -7.23 14.54 -1.20
C ASP A 150 -5.70 14.56 -1.39
N SER A 151 -4.93 14.22 -0.34
CA SER A 151 -3.46 14.11 -0.42
C SER A 151 -3.02 12.96 -1.33
N ILE A 152 -3.64 11.77 -1.19
CA ILE A 152 -3.38 10.62 -2.07
C ILE A 152 -3.71 10.96 -3.53
N LEU A 153 -4.84 11.62 -3.76
CA LEU A 153 -5.25 12.07 -5.09
C LEU A 153 -4.24 13.06 -5.67
N ALA A 154 -3.84 14.08 -4.92
CA ALA A 154 -2.89 15.09 -5.39
C ALA A 154 -1.54 14.47 -5.75
N THR A 155 -0.99 13.61 -4.90
CA THR A 155 0.24 12.85 -5.16
C THR A 155 0.10 11.98 -6.41
N GLY A 156 -1.01 11.25 -6.55
CA GLY A 156 -1.28 10.41 -7.71
C GLY A 156 -1.38 11.21 -9.01
N LEU A 157 -2.12 12.31 -9.02
CA LEU A 157 -2.24 13.17 -10.20
C LEU A 157 -0.89 13.75 -10.63
N SER A 158 -0.08 14.26 -9.68
CA SER A 158 1.28 14.74 -9.96
C SER A 158 2.16 13.64 -10.55
N SER A 159 2.16 12.48 -9.91
CA SER A 159 2.91 11.29 -10.30
C SER A 159 2.65 10.82 -11.73
N PHE A 160 1.41 10.94 -12.21
CA PHE A 160 1.00 10.54 -13.57
C PHE A 160 0.94 11.71 -14.56
N GLY A 161 1.32 12.93 -14.14
CA GLY A 161 1.24 14.13 -14.99
C GLY A 161 -0.19 14.48 -15.42
N ILE A 162 -1.20 14.11 -14.63
CA ILE A 162 -2.60 14.34 -14.93
C ILE A 162 -3.06 15.64 -14.25
N PRO A 163 -3.67 16.59 -14.99
CA PRO A 163 -4.15 17.82 -14.39
C PRO A 163 -5.31 17.58 -13.41
N ALA A 164 -5.28 18.29 -12.28
CA ALA A 164 -6.34 18.24 -11.27
C ALA A 164 -7.69 18.76 -11.77
N GLN A 165 -7.69 19.58 -12.82
CA GLN A 165 -8.88 20.02 -13.53
C GLN A 165 -8.70 19.66 -15.01
N PRO A 166 -9.05 18.44 -15.43
CA PRO A 166 -8.86 18.00 -16.81
C PRO A 166 -9.86 18.68 -17.74
N ASP A 167 -9.48 18.83 -19.01
CA ASP A 167 -10.42 19.21 -20.06
C ASP A 167 -11.46 18.10 -20.24
N ALA A 168 -12.73 18.42 -20.01
CA ALA A 168 -13.83 17.47 -20.15
C ALA A 168 -13.95 16.90 -21.58
N SER A 169 -13.39 17.59 -22.57
CA SER A 169 -13.40 17.19 -23.98
C SER A 169 -12.25 16.26 -24.39
N ASP A 170 -11.23 16.04 -23.55
CA ASP A 170 -10.14 15.08 -23.83
C ASP A 170 -10.32 13.79 -23.02
N PRO A 171 -10.80 12.69 -23.62
CA PRO A 171 -10.96 11.41 -22.94
C PRO A 171 -9.66 10.80 -22.41
N ARG A 172 -8.49 11.27 -22.86
CA ARG A 172 -7.19 10.79 -22.38
C ARG A 172 -6.77 11.44 -21.07
N GLN A 173 -7.46 12.50 -20.64
CA GLN A 173 -7.18 13.22 -19.39
C GLN A 173 -8.40 13.33 -18.50
N ASN A 174 -9.62 13.24 -19.06
CA ASN A 174 -10.84 13.40 -18.30
C ASN A 174 -11.11 12.18 -17.39
N TRP A 175 -10.65 12.29 -16.15
CA TRP A 175 -10.88 11.31 -15.10
C TRP A 175 -12.15 11.59 -14.29
N HIS A 176 -12.80 12.73 -14.45
CA HIS A 176 -13.98 13.10 -13.66
C HIS A 176 -15.23 12.26 -14.00
N GLY A 177 -15.96 11.82 -12.96
CA GLY A 177 -17.23 11.10 -13.13
C GLY A 177 -17.09 9.67 -13.66
N THR A 178 -15.90 9.07 -13.48
CA THR A 178 -15.56 7.73 -13.97
C THR A 178 -15.71 6.64 -12.91
N ALA A 179 -15.79 7.01 -11.63
CA ALA A 179 -15.87 6.04 -10.53
C ALA A 179 -17.26 5.41 -10.41
N THR A 180 -17.30 4.09 -10.24
CA THR A 180 -18.51 3.36 -9.83
C THR A 180 -18.72 3.42 -8.32
N ALA A 181 -19.89 2.98 -7.84
CA ALA A 181 -20.14 2.83 -6.41
C ALA A 181 -19.15 1.86 -5.73
N GLN A 182 -18.70 0.82 -6.45
CA GLN A 182 -17.71 -0.13 -5.94
C GLN A 182 -16.34 0.54 -5.79
N ASP A 183 -15.94 1.40 -6.73
CA ASP A 183 -14.67 2.13 -6.65
C ASP A 183 -14.67 3.12 -5.48
N VAL A 184 -15.78 3.83 -5.28
CA VAL A 184 -15.97 4.68 -4.09
C VAL A 184 -15.84 3.85 -2.81
N ASN A 185 -16.51 2.69 -2.71
CA ASN A 185 -16.39 1.84 -1.53
C ASN A 185 -14.93 1.35 -1.30
N LYS A 186 -14.18 1.07 -2.37
CA LYS A 186 -12.74 0.74 -2.26
C LYS A 186 -11.93 1.91 -1.71
N ALA A 187 -12.16 3.13 -2.17
CA ALA A 187 -11.51 4.33 -1.60
C ALA A 187 -11.81 4.45 -0.10
N HIS A 188 -13.07 4.24 0.30
CA HIS A 188 -13.47 4.23 1.71
C HIS A 188 -12.73 3.19 2.54
N SER A 189 -12.66 1.94 2.07
CA SER A 189 -11.91 0.88 2.73
C SER A 189 -10.41 1.16 2.77
N THR A 190 -9.84 1.75 1.72
CA THR A 190 -8.40 2.07 1.62
C THR A 190 -8.00 3.12 2.65
N ILE A 191 -8.80 4.16 2.87
CA ILE A 191 -8.54 5.14 3.94
C ILE A 191 -8.55 4.47 5.32
N ARG A 192 -9.43 3.47 5.54
CA ARG A 192 -9.45 2.72 6.80
C ARG A 192 -8.28 1.76 6.94
N GLN A 193 -7.72 1.24 5.85
CA GLN A 193 -6.58 0.31 5.85
C GLN A 193 -5.34 0.91 6.54
N PHE A 194 -5.17 2.25 6.54
CA PHE A 194 -4.12 2.92 7.31
C PHE A 194 -4.16 2.63 8.81
N TYR A 195 -5.34 2.34 9.39
CA TYR A 195 -5.41 1.92 10.79
C TYR A 195 -4.60 0.63 11.00
N ARG A 196 -4.79 -0.37 10.15
CA ARG A 196 -4.08 -1.65 10.27
C ARG A 196 -2.59 -1.49 10.01
N ASP A 197 -2.23 -0.85 8.90
CA ASP A 197 -0.86 -0.87 8.40
C ASP A 197 0.03 0.25 8.96
N TRP A 198 -0.53 1.38 9.37
CA TRP A 198 0.25 2.59 9.66
C TRP A 198 -0.20 3.32 10.93
N SER A 199 -1.04 2.72 11.78
CA SER A 199 -1.31 3.25 13.12
C SER A 199 -0.65 2.39 14.21
N ALA A 200 -0.43 2.97 15.38
CA ALA A 200 0.10 2.22 16.52
C ALA A 200 -0.94 1.23 17.04
N GLU A 201 -2.22 1.59 16.94
CA GLU A 201 -3.38 0.80 17.36
C GLU A 201 -3.60 -0.44 16.50
N GLY A 202 -3.15 -0.43 15.24
CA GLY A 202 -3.14 -1.59 14.35
C GLY A 202 -2.05 -2.62 14.66
N ARG A 203 -1.06 -2.28 15.50
CA ARG A 203 0.08 -3.15 15.83
C ARG A 203 -0.33 -4.55 16.31
N PRO A 204 -1.33 -4.74 17.20
CA PRO A 204 -1.73 -6.09 17.62
C PRO A 204 -2.20 -6.98 16.46
N GLU A 205 -2.82 -6.41 15.42
CA GLU A 205 -3.16 -7.19 14.22
C GLU A 205 -1.91 -7.54 13.41
N ARG A 206 -0.97 -6.60 13.29
CA ARG A 206 0.31 -6.81 12.61
C ARG A 206 1.18 -7.83 13.34
N ASP A 207 1.21 -7.84 14.67
CA ASP A 207 2.02 -8.78 15.43
C ASP A 207 1.56 -10.22 15.19
N VAL A 208 0.25 -10.46 15.08
CA VAL A 208 -0.30 -11.79 14.74
C VAL A 208 -0.03 -12.19 13.29
N CYS A 209 -0.01 -11.23 12.35
CA CYS A 209 0.05 -11.53 10.92
C CYS A 209 1.46 -11.43 10.33
N TYR A 210 2.20 -10.39 10.68
CA TYR A 210 3.52 -10.03 10.15
C TYR A 210 4.64 -10.58 11.04
N GLY A 211 4.41 -10.68 12.35
CA GLY A 211 5.36 -11.25 13.32
C GLY A 211 5.88 -12.63 12.90
N PRO A 212 5.00 -13.63 12.65
CA PRO A 212 5.44 -14.96 12.24
C PRO A 212 6.25 -14.97 10.94
N VAL A 213 5.92 -14.09 9.98
CA VAL A 213 6.68 -13.96 8.73
C VAL A 213 8.11 -13.49 9.01
N LEU A 214 8.26 -12.43 9.80
CA LEU A 214 9.59 -11.90 10.15
C LEU A 214 10.42 -12.89 10.97
N GLU A 215 9.77 -13.66 11.86
CA GLU A 215 10.42 -14.72 12.63
C GLU A 215 10.92 -15.84 11.73
N ASP A 216 10.09 -16.32 10.80
CA ASP A 216 10.47 -17.40 9.87
C ASP A 216 11.58 -16.97 8.91
N LEU A 217 11.53 -15.74 8.39
CA LEU A 217 12.61 -15.18 7.56
C LEU A 217 13.93 -15.11 8.33
N ARG A 218 13.91 -14.65 9.59
CA ARG A 218 15.12 -14.61 10.43
C ARG A 218 15.63 -16.02 10.77
N ALA A 219 14.74 -16.97 11.02
CA ALA A 219 15.12 -18.35 11.30
C ALA A 219 15.77 -19.02 10.08
N GLU A 220 15.21 -18.80 8.89
CA GLU A 220 15.71 -19.39 7.65
C GLU A 220 17.02 -18.74 7.17
N PHE A 221 17.13 -17.41 7.27
CA PHE A 221 18.19 -16.64 6.61
C PHE A 221 19.09 -15.83 7.55
N GLY A 222 18.84 -15.81 8.87
CA GLY A 222 19.59 -15.00 9.83
C GLY A 222 21.09 -15.33 9.89
N GLY A 223 21.47 -16.58 9.64
CA GLY A 223 22.88 -16.97 9.49
C GLY A 223 23.57 -16.34 8.27
N ARG A 224 22.84 -16.19 7.15
CA ARG A 224 23.35 -15.51 5.95
C ARG A 224 23.46 -13.99 6.16
N LEU A 225 22.53 -13.39 6.91
CA LEU A 225 22.58 -11.98 7.26
C LEU A 225 23.76 -11.64 8.20
N SER A 226 24.08 -12.52 9.14
CA SER A 226 25.17 -12.31 10.12
C SER A 226 26.55 -12.73 9.63
N GLY A 227 26.64 -13.67 8.69
CA GLY A 227 27.90 -14.19 8.14
C GLY A 227 28.58 -13.31 7.10
N ALA A 228 27.98 -12.18 6.70
CA ALA A 228 28.45 -11.33 5.62
C ALA A 228 29.78 -10.59 5.94
N GLY A 229 30.14 -10.42 7.22
CA GLY A 229 31.44 -9.87 7.66
C GLY A 229 31.88 -8.58 6.95
N ASP A 230 33.19 -8.33 6.91
CA ASP A 230 33.79 -7.17 6.22
C ASP A 230 33.62 -7.18 4.67
N ASN A 231 33.02 -8.23 4.10
CA ASN A 231 32.76 -8.39 2.66
C ASN A 231 31.25 -8.28 2.32
N ALA A 232 30.48 -7.58 3.16
CA ALA A 232 29.02 -7.50 3.03
C ALA A 232 28.52 -6.88 1.71
N ASP A 233 29.35 -6.09 1.02
CA ASP A 233 28.98 -5.48 -0.26
C ASP A 233 28.93 -6.48 -1.44
N ASP A 234 29.54 -7.66 -1.29
CA ASP A 234 29.54 -8.73 -2.30
C ASP A 234 28.49 -9.83 -2.02
N ALA A 235 27.85 -9.81 -0.85
CA ALA A 235 26.84 -10.79 -0.50
C ALA A 235 25.53 -10.55 -1.27
N GLU A 236 25.00 -11.59 -1.92
CA GLU A 236 23.70 -11.52 -2.61
C GLU A 236 22.59 -11.23 -1.60
N GLU A 237 21.80 -10.17 -1.85
CA GLU A 237 20.64 -9.82 -1.01
C GLU A 237 19.63 -10.96 -1.01
N ILE A 238 19.09 -11.27 0.18
CA ILE A 238 17.98 -12.21 0.31
C ILE A 238 16.71 -11.52 -0.18
N ARG A 239 16.16 -11.99 -1.31
CA ARG A 239 14.99 -11.36 -1.94
C ARG A 239 13.70 -12.02 -1.50
N VAL A 240 12.78 -11.22 -0.96
CA VAL A 240 11.45 -11.64 -0.50
C VAL A 240 10.38 -10.98 -1.35
N LEU A 241 9.49 -11.78 -1.94
CA LEU A 241 8.31 -11.28 -2.63
C LEU A 241 7.10 -11.28 -1.68
N VAL A 242 6.32 -10.20 -1.69
CA VAL A 242 5.10 -10.05 -0.89
C VAL A 242 3.91 -9.79 -1.83
N PRO A 243 3.20 -10.85 -2.29
CA PRO A 243 1.98 -10.69 -3.08
C PRO A 243 0.83 -10.11 -2.26
N GLY A 244 0.03 -9.22 -2.85
CA GLY A 244 -1.06 -8.53 -2.16
C GLY A 244 -0.55 -7.62 -1.04
N ALA A 245 0.45 -6.79 -1.35
CA ALA A 245 1.17 -6.01 -0.35
C ALA A 245 0.33 -4.91 0.32
N GLY A 246 -0.85 -4.56 -0.22
CA GLY A 246 -1.72 -3.53 0.34
C GLY A 246 -1.00 -2.19 0.46
N LEU A 247 -0.97 -1.62 1.68
CA LEU A 247 -0.27 -0.35 1.94
C LEU A 247 1.25 -0.50 2.15
N GLY A 248 1.82 -1.68 1.92
CA GLY A 248 3.27 -1.91 1.91
C GLY A 248 3.94 -1.99 3.28
N ARG A 249 3.19 -2.05 4.39
CA ARG A 249 3.77 -2.11 5.73
C ARG A 249 4.63 -3.35 5.94
N LEU A 250 4.17 -4.53 5.52
CA LEU A 250 4.97 -5.76 5.65
C LEU A 250 6.27 -5.69 4.84
N VAL A 251 6.20 -5.12 3.63
CA VAL A 251 7.37 -4.89 2.76
C VAL A 251 8.38 -4.00 3.50
N PHE A 252 7.93 -2.89 4.08
CA PHE A 252 8.75 -2.00 4.89
C PHE A 252 9.40 -2.72 6.10
N GLU A 253 8.64 -3.52 6.85
CA GLU A 253 9.16 -4.26 8.01
C GLU A 253 10.18 -5.34 7.61
N ILE A 254 10.00 -6.00 6.46
CA ILE A 254 10.95 -6.97 5.90
C ILE A 254 12.26 -6.26 5.50
N CYS A 255 12.16 -5.10 4.84
CA CYS A 255 13.33 -4.27 4.53
C CYS A 255 14.07 -3.79 5.78
N ARG A 256 13.32 -3.35 6.80
CA ARG A 256 13.89 -2.98 8.09
C ARG A 256 14.58 -4.14 8.80
N ALA A 257 14.10 -5.38 8.59
CA ALA A 257 14.74 -6.59 9.08
C ALA A 257 15.98 -7.03 8.26
N GLY A 258 16.34 -6.27 7.21
CA GLY A 258 17.56 -6.42 6.42
C GLY A 258 17.46 -7.28 5.17
N PHE A 259 16.23 -7.62 4.77
CA PHE A 259 15.94 -8.37 3.56
C PHE A 259 15.60 -7.42 2.41
N ALA A 260 15.98 -7.76 1.18
CA ALA A 260 15.41 -7.09 0.02
C ALA A 260 13.96 -7.52 -0.14
N ALA A 261 13.01 -6.59 -0.25
CA ALA A 261 11.61 -6.91 -0.39
C ALA A 261 10.97 -6.21 -1.59
N GLU A 262 10.24 -7.00 -2.37
CA GLU A 262 9.37 -6.52 -3.44
C GLU A 262 7.93 -6.79 -3.04
N GLY A 263 7.13 -5.72 -2.92
CA GLY A 263 5.69 -5.85 -2.82
C GLY A 263 5.06 -5.99 -4.20
N ASN A 264 3.95 -6.73 -4.31
CA ASN A 264 3.11 -6.74 -5.49
C ASN A 264 1.68 -6.38 -5.12
N GLU A 265 1.07 -5.49 -5.89
CA GLU A 265 -0.31 -5.08 -5.70
C GLU A 265 -0.97 -4.78 -7.06
N ILE A 266 -2.25 -5.09 -7.18
CA ILE A 266 -3.05 -4.89 -8.40
C ILE A 266 -4.01 -3.71 -8.26
N SER A 267 -4.38 -3.34 -7.04
CA SER A 267 -5.32 -2.25 -6.78
C SER A 267 -4.62 -0.89 -6.85
N TYR A 268 -4.99 -0.06 -7.82
CA TYR A 268 -4.57 1.35 -7.86
C TYR A 268 -4.92 2.12 -6.58
N HIS A 269 -6.02 1.79 -5.90
CA HIS A 269 -6.35 2.40 -4.60
C HIS A 269 -5.24 2.16 -3.58
N GLN A 270 -4.80 0.91 -3.44
CA GLN A 270 -3.74 0.52 -2.50
C GLN A 270 -2.38 1.05 -2.95
N LEU A 271 -2.08 0.99 -4.25
CA LEU A 271 -0.84 1.48 -4.86
C LEU A 271 -0.62 2.99 -4.67
N LEU A 272 -1.65 3.81 -4.92
CA LEU A 272 -1.57 5.25 -4.69
C LEU A 272 -1.45 5.58 -3.20
N ALA A 273 -2.23 4.90 -2.36
CA ALA A 273 -2.20 5.09 -0.91
C ALA A 273 -0.87 4.64 -0.28
N SER A 274 -0.28 3.54 -0.75
CA SER A 274 1.02 3.02 -0.32
C SER A 274 2.14 3.97 -0.74
N SER A 275 2.14 4.45 -1.99
CA SER A 275 3.12 5.43 -2.45
C SER A 275 3.06 6.71 -1.64
N TRP A 276 1.87 7.24 -1.34
CA TRP A 276 1.71 8.43 -0.51
C TRP A 276 2.35 8.26 0.89
N VAL A 277 2.04 7.17 1.61
CA VAL A 277 2.59 6.99 2.96
C VAL A 277 4.07 6.64 2.97
N LEU A 278 4.55 5.88 2.00
CA LEU A 278 5.95 5.46 1.90
C LEU A 278 6.88 6.58 1.44
N ASN A 279 6.42 7.45 0.53
CA ASN A 279 7.29 8.39 -0.17
C ASN A 279 6.96 9.87 0.05
N HIS A 280 5.74 10.22 0.48
CA HIS A 280 5.27 11.62 0.48
C HIS A 280 4.80 12.13 1.85
N THR A 281 4.79 11.29 2.89
CA THR A 281 4.61 11.78 4.27
C THR A 281 5.90 12.41 4.79
N LEU A 282 5.80 13.37 5.72
CA LEU A 282 6.95 14.16 6.16
C LEU A 282 7.48 13.75 7.53
N GLY A 283 6.87 12.75 8.17
CA GLY A 283 7.21 12.35 9.52
C GLY A 283 6.13 11.52 10.21
N ALA A 284 6.49 10.96 11.35
CA ALA A 284 5.61 10.10 12.11
C ALA A 284 4.51 10.92 12.78
N ARG A 285 3.31 10.33 12.87
CA ARG A 285 2.15 10.85 13.59
C ARG A 285 1.72 12.26 13.15
N GLN A 286 1.83 12.56 11.87
CA GLN A 286 1.47 13.87 11.31
C GLN A 286 0.04 13.93 10.78
N HIS A 287 -0.54 12.79 10.41
CA HIS A 287 -1.89 12.73 9.85
C HIS A 287 -2.85 12.11 10.86
N THR A 288 -3.99 12.75 11.03
CA THR A 288 -5.07 12.25 11.90
C THR A 288 -5.99 11.34 11.09
N LEU A 289 -6.41 10.22 11.67
CA LEU A 289 -7.36 9.29 11.08
C LEU A 289 -8.47 8.96 12.09
N TYR A 290 -9.72 8.93 11.62
CA TYR A 290 -10.89 8.43 12.34
C TYR A 290 -11.43 7.17 11.66
N PRO A 291 -10.86 5.99 11.94
CA PRO A 291 -11.10 4.78 11.15
C PRO A 291 -12.50 4.20 11.30
N PHE A 292 -13.24 4.60 12.34
CA PHE A 292 -14.57 4.07 12.69
C PHE A 292 -15.69 5.12 12.61
N ALA A 293 -15.39 6.36 12.17
CA ALA A 293 -16.36 7.45 12.14
C ALA A 293 -17.63 7.12 11.35
N LEU A 294 -17.50 6.35 10.27
CA LEU A 294 -18.60 6.00 9.38
C LEU A 294 -19.52 4.90 9.94
N HIS A 295 -19.11 4.21 11.02
CA HIS A 295 -19.83 3.09 11.60
C HIS A 295 -20.77 3.56 12.72
N PHE A 296 -22.00 3.03 12.74
CA PHE A 296 -23.02 3.38 13.75
C PHE A 296 -23.60 2.17 14.48
N SER A 297 -23.16 0.97 14.12
CA SER A 297 -23.61 -0.29 14.71
C SER A 297 -22.55 -0.82 15.66
N ASN A 298 -22.98 -1.58 16.68
CA ASN A 298 -22.09 -2.28 17.61
C ASN A 298 -21.13 -1.37 18.40
N LEU A 299 -21.53 -0.12 18.64
CA LEU A 299 -20.74 0.84 19.43
C LEU A 299 -21.19 0.83 20.89
N ARG A 300 -20.23 0.85 21.81
CA ARG A 300 -20.46 1.08 23.24
C ARG A 300 -20.63 2.56 23.57
N SER A 301 -19.97 3.45 22.82
CA SER A 301 -20.03 4.89 23.02
C SER A 301 -19.74 5.69 21.74
N ARG A 302 -20.03 7.00 21.76
CA ARG A 302 -19.62 7.92 20.68
C ARG A 302 -18.14 8.28 20.72
N GLU A 303 -17.51 8.13 21.89
CA GLU A 303 -16.06 8.28 22.02
C GLU A 303 -15.33 7.17 21.25
N GLN A 304 -15.80 5.93 21.36
CA GLN A 304 -15.32 4.80 20.54
C GLN A 304 -15.47 5.07 19.03
N GLN A 305 -16.66 5.50 18.59
CA GLN A 305 -16.90 5.80 17.18
C GLN A 305 -15.91 6.83 16.62
N LEU A 306 -15.60 7.84 17.42
CA LEU A 306 -14.75 8.96 17.07
C LEU A 306 -13.32 8.76 17.61
N GLN A 307 -12.90 7.50 17.78
CA GLN A 307 -11.52 7.20 18.13
C GLN A 307 -10.59 7.83 17.08
N LYS A 308 -9.66 8.63 17.58
CA LYS A 308 -8.64 9.30 16.79
C LYS A 308 -7.34 8.52 16.86
N VAL A 309 -6.75 8.19 15.71
CA VAL A 309 -5.40 7.60 15.62
C VAL A 309 -4.49 8.50 14.78
N MET A 310 -3.18 8.31 14.93
CA MET A 310 -2.17 9.10 14.19
C MET A 310 -1.36 8.19 13.26
N ILE A 311 -1.17 8.63 12.02
CA ILE A 311 -0.44 7.90 10.99
C ILE A 311 0.62 8.79 10.28
N PRO A 312 1.68 8.19 9.72
CA PRO A 312 2.13 6.84 10.04
C PRO A 312 2.68 6.76 11.47
N ASP A 313 2.51 5.64 12.18
CA ASP A 313 3.05 5.44 13.53
C ASP A 313 4.58 5.45 13.54
N GLU A 314 5.17 5.02 12.43
CA GLU A 314 6.59 5.08 12.13
C GLU A 314 6.78 5.63 10.72
N HIS A 315 7.68 6.60 10.56
CA HIS A 315 7.92 7.22 9.27
C HIS A 315 8.99 6.44 8.47
N PRO A 316 8.67 5.95 7.26
CA PRO A 316 9.59 5.10 6.50
C PRO A 316 10.95 5.76 6.22
N GLY A 317 10.95 7.01 5.75
CA GLY A 317 12.18 7.74 5.44
C GLY A 317 13.07 7.97 6.68
N SER A 318 12.46 8.24 7.84
CA SER A 318 13.22 8.41 9.09
C SER A 318 13.82 7.09 9.56
N ALA A 319 13.07 6.00 9.52
CA ALA A 319 13.56 4.68 9.90
C ALA A 319 14.72 4.21 9.01
N MET A 320 14.66 4.50 7.70
CA MET A 320 15.75 4.24 6.76
C MET A 320 17.02 5.05 7.09
N LEU A 321 16.88 6.36 7.37
CA LEU A 321 18.00 7.22 7.74
C LEU A 321 18.63 6.80 9.07
N GLU A 322 17.82 6.42 10.07
CA GLU A 322 18.30 5.89 11.34
C GLU A 322 19.13 4.61 11.15
N ALA A 323 18.66 3.70 10.30
CA ALA A 323 19.39 2.48 9.98
C ALA A 323 20.75 2.78 9.32
N GLN A 324 20.81 3.75 8.40
CA GLN A 324 22.06 4.18 7.77
C GLN A 324 23.05 4.83 8.75
N GLN A 325 22.54 5.63 9.70
CA GLN A 325 23.38 6.35 10.68
C GLN A 325 23.94 5.44 11.78
N SER A 326 23.33 4.26 12.00
CA SER A 326 23.78 3.29 13.00
C SER A 326 25.13 2.61 12.69
N GLY A 327 25.83 3.03 11.64
CA GLY A 327 27.29 2.83 11.51
C GLY A 327 27.75 1.38 11.31
N GLY A 328 26.88 0.48 10.85
CA GLY A 328 27.22 -0.93 10.61
C GLY A 328 27.18 -1.85 11.84
N GLU A 329 26.86 -1.33 13.02
CA GLU A 329 26.58 -2.15 14.22
C GLU A 329 25.12 -2.67 14.25
N GLY A 330 24.23 -2.08 13.43
CA GLY A 330 22.83 -2.48 13.26
C GLY A 330 22.58 -3.28 11.98
N THR A 331 21.42 -3.96 11.91
CA THR A 331 20.95 -4.63 10.69
C THR A 331 20.82 -3.62 9.55
N ARG A 332 21.53 -3.84 8.43
CA ARG A 332 21.40 -3.04 7.20
C ARG A 332 19.94 -2.97 6.78
N PHE A 333 19.47 -1.81 6.31
CA PHE A 333 18.15 -1.70 5.69
C PHE A 333 18.18 -2.31 4.29
N GLY A 334 17.30 -3.26 4.02
CA GLY A 334 17.20 -3.94 2.73
C GLY A 334 16.55 -3.08 1.64
N SER A 335 16.76 -3.45 0.38
CA SER A 335 16.17 -2.74 -0.76
C SER A 335 14.65 -2.93 -0.81
N MET A 336 13.91 -1.85 -1.08
CA MET A 336 12.44 -1.85 -1.13
C MET A 336 11.94 -1.51 -2.53
N SER A 337 11.04 -2.32 -3.07
CA SER A 337 10.33 -2.04 -4.32
C SER A 337 8.86 -2.45 -4.26
N MET A 338 8.06 -1.93 -5.20
CA MET A 338 6.64 -2.27 -5.35
C MET A 338 6.31 -2.43 -6.84
N SER A 339 5.65 -3.52 -7.20
CA SER A 339 5.27 -3.88 -8.57
C SER A 339 3.75 -3.78 -8.74
N ALA A 340 3.30 -2.91 -9.64
CA ALA A 340 1.89 -2.70 -9.98
C ALA A 340 1.45 -3.64 -11.11
N ALA A 341 0.94 -4.82 -10.77
CA ALA A 341 0.52 -5.83 -11.75
C ALA A 341 -0.32 -6.95 -11.12
N ASP A 342 -1.00 -7.72 -11.96
CA ASP A 342 -1.52 -9.03 -11.57
C ASP A 342 -0.37 -9.98 -11.19
N PHE A 343 -0.49 -10.61 -10.01
CA PHE A 343 0.51 -11.51 -9.45
C PHE A 343 0.86 -12.67 -10.38
N VAL A 344 -0.14 -13.37 -10.91
CA VAL A 344 0.08 -14.55 -11.76
C VAL A 344 0.73 -14.11 -13.07
N VAL A 345 0.23 -13.04 -13.69
CA VAL A 345 0.76 -12.55 -14.97
C VAL A 345 2.22 -12.13 -14.83
N LEU A 346 2.56 -11.35 -13.80
CA LEU A 346 3.92 -10.84 -13.62
C LEU A 346 4.89 -11.96 -13.22
N TYR A 347 4.55 -12.77 -12.21
CA TYR A 347 5.50 -13.70 -11.62
C TYR A 347 5.51 -15.10 -12.24
N THR A 348 4.77 -15.32 -13.33
CA THR A 348 4.98 -16.47 -14.23
C THR A 348 5.80 -16.10 -15.48
N SER A 349 6.20 -14.83 -15.62
CA SER A 349 7.02 -14.39 -16.75
C SER A 349 8.42 -15.01 -16.68
N PRO A 350 9.09 -15.25 -17.83
CA PRO A 350 10.43 -15.83 -17.85
C PRO A 350 11.46 -15.02 -17.05
N SER A 351 11.33 -13.70 -16.96
CA SER A 351 12.26 -12.84 -16.21
C SER A 351 12.17 -13.03 -14.71
N ASN A 352 11.06 -13.58 -14.21
CA ASN A 352 10.84 -13.81 -12.79
C ASN A 352 11.12 -15.27 -12.37
N GLU A 353 11.56 -16.14 -13.27
CA GLU A 353 11.91 -17.52 -12.92
C GLU A 353 13.04 -17.55 -11.87
N ALA A 354 12.82 -18.25 -10.77
CA ALA A 354 13.81 -18.43 -9.70
C ALA A 354 14.44 -17.12 -9.20
N ALA A 355 13.67 -16.02 -9.15
CA ALA A 355 14.14 -14.70 -8.80
C ALA A 355 14.19 -14.41 -7.28
N PHE A 356 13.42 -15.14 -6.46
CA PHE A 356 13.22 -14.84 -5.04
C PHE A 356 13.65 -15.98 -4.12
N ASP A 357 14.30 -15.65 -2.99
CA ASP A 357 14.67 -16.60 -1.94
C ASP A 357 13.44 -17.02 -1.11
N ALA A 358 12.48 -16.09 -0.93
CA ALA A 358 11.24 -16.36 -0.23
C ALA A 358 10.03 -15.63 -0.85
N VAL A 359 8.85 -16.20 -0.61
CA VAL A 359 7.55 -15.57 -0.88
C VAL A 359 6.76 -15.54 0.42
N ALA A 360 6.23 -14.37 0.80
CA ALA A 360 5.41 -14.18 1.99
C ALA A 360 3.99 -13.75 1.61
N THR A 361 3.01 -14.64 1.80
CA THR A 361 1.59 -14.33 1.54
C THR A 361 0.86 -14.08 2.85
N VAL A 362 0.31 -12.87 3.02
CA VAL A 362 -0.44 -12.52 4.24
C VAL A 362 -1.83 -12.02 3.86
N PHE A 363 -2.89 -12.76 4.25
CA PHE A 363 -4.28 -12.48 3.84
C PHE A 363 -4.44 -12.36 2.31
N PHE A 364 -3.80 -13.27 1.56
CA PHE A 364 -3.71 -13.21 0.10
C PHE A 364 -4.18 -14.48 -0.61
N VAL A 365 -3.90 -15.68 -0.09
CA VAL A 365 -4.18 -16.92 -0.82
C VAL A 365 -5.67 -17.13 -1.13
N ASP A 366 -6.53 -16.56 -0.29
CA ASP A 366 -7.99 -16.56 -0.42
C ASP A 366 -8.54 -15.49 -1.37
N THR A 367 -7.66 -14.66 -1.95
CA THR A 367 -7.99 -13.76 -3.06
C THR A 367 -7.90 -14.44 -4.42
N ALA A 368 -7.44 -15.70 -4.48
CA ALA A 368 -7.30 -16.43 -5.73
C ALA A 368 -8.67 -16.88 -6.25
N PRO A 369 -9.03 -16.60 -7.52
CA PRO A 369 -10.12 -17.33 -8.16
C PRO A 369 -9.74 -18.81 -8.26
N ASN A 370 -8.51 -19.07 -8.71
CA ASN A 370 -7.92 -20.40 -8.82
C ASN A 370 -6.58 -20.46 -8.07
N LEU A 371 -6.60 -21.06 -6.87
CA LEU A 371 -5.39 -21.18 -6.03
C LEU A 371 -4.24 -21.91 -6.73
N ILE A 372 -4.53 -22.85 -7.64
CA ILE A 372 -3.50 -23.60 -8.40
C ILE A 372 -2.58 -22.62 -9.13
N ARG A 373 -3.13 -21.56 -9.73
CA ARG A 373 -2.37 -20.55 -10.48
C ARG A 373 -1.45 -19.74 -9.57
N TYR A 374 -1.90 -19.44 -8.35
CA TYR A 374 -1.04 -18.82 -7.35
C TYR A 374 0.11 -19.76 -6.97
N VAL A 375 -0.17 -21.04 -6.71
CA VAL A 375 0.88 -22.03 -6.37
C VAL A 375 1.89 -22.18 -7.53
N GLU A 376 1.44 -22.18 -8.78
CA GLU A 376 2.32 -22.20 -9.96
C GLU A 376 3.21 -20.96 -10.05
N ALA A 377 2.64 -19.76 -9.87
CA ALA A 377 3.40 -18.51 -9.88
C ALA A 377 4.44 -18.46 -8.76
N ILE A 378 4.04 -18.83 -7.52
CA ILE A 378 4.95 -18.91 -6.37
C ILE A 378 6.07 -19.93 -6.64
N ARG A 379 5.73 -21.11 -7.17
CA ARG A 379 6.73 -22.12 -7.52
C ARG A 379 7.66 -21.63 -8.63
N HIS A 380 7.17 -20.93 -9.63
CA HIS A 380 7.97 -20.38 -10.72
C HIS A 380 8.98 -19.36 -10.21
N CYS A 381 8.52 -18.40 -9.41
CA CYS A 381 9.35 -17.28 -8.98
C CYS A 381 10.31 -17.59 -7.83
N LEU A 382 10.05 -18.66 -7.05
CA LEU A 382 10.98 -19.11 -6.02
C LEU A 382 12.23 -19.78 -6.60
N LYS A 383 13.40 -19.42 -6.05
CA LYS A 383 14.65 -20.14 -6.25
C LYS A 383 14.51 -21.61 -5.84
N PRO A 384 15.32 -22.53 -6.41
CA PRO A 384 15.41 -23.89 -5.88
C PRO A 384 15.68 -23.88 -4.37
N ASN A 385 14.92 -24.67 -3.61
CA ASN A 385 14.92 -24.70 -2.14
C ASN A 385 14.44 -23.42 -1.44
N GLY A 386 13.90 -22.44 -2.17
CA GLY A 386 13.26 -21.26 -1.59
C GLY A 386 12.02 -21.60 -0.76
N VAL A 387 11.63 -20.68 0.12
CA VAL A 387 10.55 -20.90 1.10
C VAL A 387 9.33 -20.04 0.80
N TRP A 388 8.15 -20.64 0.94
CA TRP A 388 6.88 -19.95 0.94
C TRP A 388 6.34 -19.91 2.37
N ILE A 389 6.18 -18.70 2.92
CA ILE A 389 5.60 -18.44 4.23
C ILE A 389 4.19 -17.89 4.01
N ASN A 390 3.18 -18.51 4.63
CA ASN A 390 1.79 -18.04 4.54
C ASN A 390 1.22 -17.75 5.93
N VAL A 391 0.51 -16.62 6.07
CA VAL A 391 -0.28 -16.27 7.25
C VAL A 391 -1.62 -15.67 6.82
N GLY A 392 -2.72 -16.41 6.97
CA GLY A 392 -4.03 -15.86 6.59
C GLY A 392 -5.21 -16.79 6.81
N PRO A 393 -6.44 -16.27 6.79
CA PRO A 393 -7.64 -17.08 6.77
C PRO A 393 -7.88 -17.69 5.38
N LEU A 394 -9.02 -18.37 5.23
CA LEU A 394 -9.57 -18.79 3.95
C LEU A 394 -10.96 -18.19 3.76
N LEU A 395 -11.03 -16.86 3.61
CA LEU A 395 -12.25 -16.15 3.25
C LEU A 395 -12.26 -15.95 1.74
N TRP A 396 -12.73 -16.98 1.03
CA TRP A 396 -12.67 -17.03 -0.44
C TRP A 396 -13.44 -15.86 -1.07
N HIS A 397 -12.71 -14.98 -1.75
CA HIS A 397 -13.24 -13.73 -2.29
C HIS A 397 -14.38 -13.90 -3.31
N PHE A 398 -14.46 -15.08 -3.93
CA PHE A 398 -15.37 -15.38 -5.03
C PHE A 398 -16.55 -16.31 -4.67
N GLU A 399 -16.65 -16.74 -3.40
CA GLU A 399 -17.67 -17.70 -2.92
C GLU A 399 -19.11 -17.26 -3.25
N GLU A 400 -19.44 -15.98 -3.06
CA GLU A 400 -20.80 -15.45 -3.29
C GLU A 400 -21.09 -15.09 -4.77
N GLY A 401 -20.42 -15.71 -5.74
CA GLY A 401 -20.67 -15.44 -7.17
C GLY A 401 -20.11 -14.10 -7.65
N ARG A 402 -19.16 -13.52 -6.93
CA ARG A 402 -18.42 -12.30 -7.33
C ARG A 402 -17.31 -12.58 -8.37
N GLY A 403 -17.37 -13.75 -9.01
CA GLY A 403 -16.41 -14.20 -10.01
C GLY A 403 -16.43 -13.39 -11.30
N PRO A 404 -15.34 -13.42 -12.11
CA PRO A 404 -15.29 -12.77 -13.42
C PRO A 404 -16.44 -13.19 -14.35
N SER A 405 -16.98 -14.40 -14.17
CA SER A 405 -18.11 -14.97 -14.93
C SER A 405 -19.46 -14.28 -14.69
N HIS A 406 -19.58 -13.42 -13.69
CA HIS A 406 -20.77 -12.61 -13.42
C HIS A 406 -20.59 -11.13 -13.78
N ARG A 407 -19.49 -10.73 -14.44
CA ARG A 407 -19.48 -9.47 -15.20
C ARG A 407 -20.63 -9.59 -16.21
N GLU A 408 -21.63 -8.76 -16.00
CA GLU A 408 -22.91 -8.75 -16.70
C GLU A 408 -22.75 -9.15 -18.17
N GLU A 409 -23.63 -10.05 -18.63
CA GLU A 409 -23.95 -10.25 -20.04
C GLU A 409 -24.44 -8.92 -20.64
N SER A 410 -23.53 -7.96 -20.80
CA SER A 410 -23.73 -6.81 -21.66
C SER A 410 -23.81 -7.35 -23.08
N GLU A 411 -24.75 -6.84 -23.86
CA GLU A 411 -25.11 -7.33 -25.21
C GLU A 411 -23.93 -7.36 -26.23
N GLN A 412 -22.74 -6.89 -25.83
CA GLN A 412 -21.49 -6.97 -26.58
C GLN A 412 -20.79 -8.35 -26.49
N ALA A 413 -21.18 -9.25 -25.58
CA ALA A 413 -20.58 -10.58 -25.41
C ALA A 413 -20.90 -11.61 -26.52
N ARG A 414 -21.54 -11.19 -27.63
CA ARG A 414 -21.86 -12.08 -28.78
C ARG A 414 -20.73 -12.23 -29.79
N GLN A 415 -19.56 -11.64 -29.56
CA GLN A 415 -18.39 -11.88 -30.39
C GLN A 415 -17.46 -12.89 -29.70
N PRO A 416 -17.02 -13.96 -30.38
CA PRO A 416 -16.03 -14.87 -29.82
C PRO A 416 -14.75 -14.07 -29.51
N PRO A 417 -14.12 -14.27 -28.35
CA PRO A 417 -12.90 -13.56 -28.00
C PRO A 417 -11.85 -13.80 -29.07
N THR A 418 -11.23 -12.72 -29.56
CA THR A 418 -10.02 -12.82 -30.38
C THR A 418 -8.90 -13.40 -29.52
N ILE A 419 -7.87 -14.00 -30.13
CA ILE A 419 -6.75 -14.69 -29.44
C ILE A 419 -6.06 -13.80 -28.38
N GLN A 420 -6.21 -12.48 -28.44
CA GLN A 420 -5.67 -11.49 -27.50
C GLN A 420 -6.57 -11.19 -26.29
N GLN A 421 -7.77 -11.77 -26.18
CA GLN A 421 -8.74 -11.52 -25.10
C GLN A 421 -8.99 -12.76 -24.22
N GLN A 422 -7.99 -13.65 -24.11
CA GLN A 422 -8.11 -14.71 -23.11
C GLN A 422 -7.94 -14.12 -21.72
N PRO A 423 -8.87 -14.36 -20.79
CA PRO A 423 -8.70 -13.93 -19.42
C PRO A 423 -7.42 -14.54 -18.84
N ALA A 424 -6.59 -13.71 -18.20
CA ALA A 424 -5.35 -14.11 -17.55
C ALA A 424 -5.38 -13.66 -16.07
N GLY A 425 -4.64 -14.37 -15.22
CA GLY A 425 -4.53 -14.03 -13.80
C GLY A 425 -5.88 -14.07 -13.09
N ILE A 426 -6.24 -13.01 -12.35
CA ILE A 426 -7.52 -12.93 -11.63
C ILE A 426 -8.76 -12.95 -12.53
N GLY A 427 -8.59 -12.75 -13.85
CA GLY A 427 -9.67 -12.85 -14.82
C GLY A 427 -10.01 -14.29 -15.23
N GLU A 428 -9.12 -15.25 -14.96
CA GLU A 428 -9.27 -16.64 -15.41
C GLU A 428 -10.54 -17.30 -14.83
N PRO A 429 -11.25 -18.13 -15.63
CA PRO A 429 -12.47 -18.80 -15.19
C PRO A 429 -12.16 -19.95 -14.22
N GLY A 430 -13.16 -20.28 -13.40
CA GLY A 430 -13.11 -21.38 -12.44
C GLY A 430 -12.70 -20.90 -11.05
N SER A 431 -13.63 -21.02 -10.10
CA SER A 431 -13.35 -20.79 -8.69
C SER A 431 -13.90 -21.93 -7.85
N VAL A 432 -13.07 -22.40 -6.91
CA VAL A 432 -13.42 -23.47 -5.98
C VAL A 432 -12.82 -23.15 -4.61
N GLU A 433 -13.65 -23.28 -3.59
CA GLU A 433 -13.29 -23.04 -2.20
C GLU A 433 -12.65 -24.31 -1.62
N LEU A 434 -11.41 -24.20 -1.14
CA LEU A 434 -10.71 -25.31 -0.48
C LEU A 434 -10.69 -25.10 1.03
N THR A 435 -10.78 -26.21 1.78
CA THR A 435 -10.48 -26.21 3.22
C THR A 435 -8.98 -26.09 3.46
N GLU A 436 -8.55 -25.72 4.68
CA GLU A 436 -7.11 -25.64 5.01
C GLU A 436 -6.38 -26.97 4.75
N ALA A 437 -6.98 -28.11 5.10
CA ALA A 437 -6.39 -29.42 4.88
C ALA A 437 -6.19 -29.72 3.37
N GLU A 438 -7.13 -29.30 2.53
CA GLU A 438 -7.04 -29.43 1.08
C GLU A 438 -6.02 -28.45 0.49
N VAL A 439 -5.91 -27.24 1.02
CA VAL A 439 -4.84 -26.28 0.65
C VAL A 439 -3.48 -26.89 0.92
N ILE A 440 -3.23 -27.43 2.13
CA ILE A 440 -1.96 -28.09 2.46
C ILE A 440 -1.69 -29.27 1.51
N SER A 441 -2.68 -30.13 1.28
CA SER A 441 -2.57 -31.27 0.37
C SER A 441 -2.26 -30.84 -1.07
N LEU A 442 -2.86 -29.74 -1.53
CA LEU A 442 -2.62 -29.17 -2.85
C LEU A 442 -1.19 -28.63 -2.95
N VAL A 443 -0.75 -27.83 -1.98
CA VAL A 443 0.61 -27.27 -1.92
C VAL A 443 1.66 -28.36 -2.01
N GLU A 444 1.51 -29.44 -1.24
CA GLU A 444 2.44 -30.59 -1.30
C GLU A 444 2.42 -31.30 -2.65
N ARG A 445 1.22 -31.54 -3.19
CA ARG A 445 1.06 -32.18 -4.51
C ARG A 445 1.68 -31.35 -5.64
N MET A 446 1.75 -30.04 -5.47
CA MET A 446 2.29 -29.10 -6.46
C MET A 446 3.79 -28.84 -6.30
N GLY A 447 4.51 -29.69 -5.57
CA GLY A 447 5.97 -29.68 -5.54
C GLY A 447 6.55 -28.81 -4.42
N PHE A 448 5.81 -28.64 -3.34
CA PHE A 448 6.33 -28.13 -2.08
C PHE A 448 6.39 -29.24 -1.02
N ARG A 449 7.19 -29.02 0.02
CA ARG A 449 7.17 -29.80 1.25
C ARG A 449 6.84 -28.85 2.39
N VAL A 450 5.74 -29.09 3.11
CA VAL A 450 5.41 -28.28 4.29
C VAL A 450 6.35 -28.65 5.43
N GLU A 451 7.12 -27.69 5.92
CA GLU A 451 8.14 -27.88 6.96
C GLU A 451 7.67 -27.43 8.33
N LYS A 452 6.73 -26.48 8.35
CA LYS A 452 6.11 -25.94 9.57
C LYS A 452 4.63 -25.71 9.31
N GLN A 453 3.80 -26.09 10.27
CA GLN A 453 2.40 -25.69 10.35
C GLN A 453 2.06 -25.46 11.81
N THR A 454 1.63 -24.25 12.15
CA THR A 454 1.29 -23.91 13.53
C THR A 454 -0.04 -24.59 13.90
N PRO A 455 -0.09 -25.39 14.98
CA PRO A 455 -1.32 -26.05 15.43
C PRO A 455 -2.46 -25.06 15.71
N VAL A 456 -3.71 -25.47 15.51
CA VAL A 456 -4.89 -24.58 15.62
C VAL A 456 -5.00 -23.96 17.01
N GLU A 457 -4.67 -24.73 18.03
CA GLU A 457 -4.66 -24.35 19.45
C GLU A 457 -3.58 -23.31 19.82
N GLU A 458 -2.51 -23.21 19.03
CA GLU A 458 -1.41 -22.25 19.25
C GLU A 458 -1.62 -20.94 18.47
N ARG A 459 -2.55 -20.93 17.50
CA ARG A 459 -2.81 -19.75 16.66
C ARG A 459 -3.53 -18.66 17.44
N GLN A 460 -2.91 -17.49 17.48
CA GLN A 460 -3.56 -16.27 17.96
C GLN A 460 -4.64 -15.82 16.98
N THR A 461 -5.69 -15.20 17.51
CA THR A 461 -6.74 -14.59 16.69
C THR A 461 -6.46 -13.12 16.43
N CYS A 462 -6.79 -12.63 15.24
CA CYS A 462 -6.70 -11.21 14.92
C CYS A 462 -7.94 -10.73 14.17
N GLY A 463 -8.17 -9.42 14.22
CA GLY A 463 -9.11 -8.76 13.33
C GLY A 463 -8.47 -8.42 11.98
N TYR A 464 -9.24 -7.71 11.15
CA TYR A 464 -8.75 -7.02 9.96
C TYR A 464 -9.39 -5.62 9.92
N ILE A 465 -8.64 -4.60 10.33
CA ILE A 465 -9.16 -3.24 10.58
C ILE A 465 -10.29 -3.28 11.64
N GLN A 466 -10.03 -3.98 12.75
CA GLN A 466 -11.00 -4.24 13.79
C GLN A 466 -11.01 -3.13 14.85
N ASP A 467 -12.21 -2.63 15.12
CA ASP A 467 -12.52 -1.87 16.34
C ASP A 467 -12.55 -2.83 17.52
N ARG A 468 -11.53 -2.77 18.39
CA ARG A 468 -11.37 -3.68 19.52
C ARG A 468 -12.44 -3.50 20.61
N ASP A 469 -13.09 -2.34 20.64
CA ASP A 469 -14.13 -2.02 21.60
C ASP A 469 -15.54 -2.28 21.05
N SER A 470 -15.66 -2.73 19.80
CA SER A 470 -16.94 -3.08 19.17
C SER A 470 -17.66 -4.18 19.94
N MET A 471 -18.99 -4.06 20.04
CA MET A 471 -19.85 -5.13 20.58
C MET A 471 -19.87 -6.37 19.67
N LEU A 472 -19.43 -6.24 18.42
CA LEU A 472 -19.23 -7.34 17.47
C LEU A 472 -17.76 -7.41 17.06
N LEU A 473 -17.12 -8.54 17.36
CA LEU A 473 -15.71 -8.80 17.04
C LEU A 473 -15.60 -9.93 16.00
N PRO A 474 -15.60 -9.62 14.69
CA PRO A 474 -15.22 -10.58 13.66
C PRO A 474 -13.72 -10.86 13.75
N LEU A 475 -13.36 -12.05 14.23
CA LEU A 475 -11.96 -12.46 14.40
C LEU A 475 -11.63 -13.63 13.49
N TYR A 476 -10.45 -13.57 12.89
CA TYR A 476 -9.84 -14.66 12.16
C TYR A 476 -8.89 -15.43 13.06
N ARG A 477 -8.76 -16.73 12.79
CA ARG A 477 -7.66 -17.57 13.29
C ARG A 477 -6.79 -17.94 12.09
N PRO A 478 -5.85 -17.07 11.67
CA PRO A 478 -5.11 -17.26 10.43
C PRO A 478 -4.29 -18.55 10.48
N ALA A 479 -4.34 -19.33 9.41
CA ALA A 479 -3.46 -20.46 9.21
C ALA A 479 -2.03 -19.95 8.97
N HIS A 480 -1.07 -20.54 9.66
CA HIS A 480 0.34 -20.22 9.50
C HIS A 480 1.14 -21.48 9.18
N TRP A 481 1.86 -21.45 8.07
CA TRP A 481 2.71 -22.54 7.63
C TRP A 481 3.87 -22.04 6.76
N VAL A 482 4.92 -22.86 6.69
CA VAL A 482 6.10 -22.65 5.84
C VAL A 482 6.29 -23.88 4.97
N ALA A 483 6.41 -23.67 3.67
CA ALA A 483 6.59 -24.73 2.69
C ALA A 483 7.83 -24.48 1.82
N ARG A 484 8.66 -25.49 1.61
CA ARG A 484 9.87 -25.40 0.80
C ARG A 484 9.63 -25.92 -0.61
N LYS A 485 10.09 -25.20 -1.62
CA LYS A 485 10.08 -25.66 -3.02
C LYS A 485 10.99 -26.88 -3.16
N VAL A 486 10.42 -28.03 -3.55
CA VAL A 486 11.17 -29.27 -3.77
C VAL A 486 11.90 -29.18 -5.12
N GLN A 487 13.17 -29.59 -5.14
CA GLN A 487 13.92 -29.73 -6.39
C GLN A 487 13.26 -30.81 -7.27
N SER A 488 12.91 -30.43 -8.49
CA SER A 488 12.43 -31.35 -9.53
C SER A 488 13.56 -32.16 -10.14
#